data_AF-A0A6B2LZI9-F1
#
_entry.id   AF-A0A6B2LZI9-F1
#
_cell.length_a   1.000
_cell.length_b   1.000
_cell.length_c   1.000
_cell.angle_alpha   90.00
_cell.angle_beta   90.00
_cell.angle_gamma   90.00
#
_symmetry.space_group_name_H-M   'P 1'
#
loop_
_entity.id
_entity.type
_entity.pdbx_description
1 polymer ?
#
loop_
_entity_poly.entity_id
_entity_poly.type
_entity_poly.pdbx_seq_one_letter_code
_entity_poly.pdbx_strand_id
1 'polypeptide(L)'
;MTIHCKPTSQPRLSFLVVGFLATVISATAAVSIINPAGNIIDWDDGTQWSTGLEPNASDDVLINQQKTANVTTTGNQALSALVGNTIGNWNPSYLNVKSGGGLTLGSLTLANVNAGADEGIVNIETGGSLINTGDLVINSAGTLNVSGGAYTSTNSGARVVSTGGGVINVSSGSFIAQGSAATHLLTLRTSVNITGGVFDLSGGQVIFGNSPTVTITGDAATVTMDRLNTTAAGRDGTIQYIFNASGISTIAADASFVNLDQLTILIDGSAYAGGPGTFTLITASNISNDFSTSNLTVTGLGDEGTGWNWLADMDGSGGDSLAIQVVPEPSVVAIYFGLFALGLVSWRRRSLK
;
A
#
# COMPACT_ATOMS: atom_id res chain seq x y z
N MET A 1 -94.50 -13.71 34.89
CA MET A 1 -93.52 -12.79 35.50
C MET A 1 -92.37 -12.64 34.51
N THR A 2 -92.44 -11.61 33.68
CA THR A 2 -91.58 -11.44 32.49
C THR A 2 -90.47 -10.46 32.85
N ILE A 3 -89.25 -10.95 33.00
CA ILE A 3 -88.08 -10.15 33.39
C ILE A 3 -87.59 -9.39 32.16
N HIS A 4 -87.85 -8.08 32.15
CA HIS A 4 -87.29 -7.13 31.18
C HIS A 4 -85.83 -6.82 31.57
N CYS A 5 -84.87 -7.32 30.78
CA CYS A 5 -83.45 -7.01 30.96
C CYS A 5 -83.10 -5.75 30.15
N LYS A 6 -82.66 -4.68 30.83
CA LYS A 6 -82.18 -3.43 30.20
C LYS A 6 -80.78 -3.65 29.61
N PRO A 7 -80.47 -3.13 28.41
CA PRO A 7 -79.11 -3.17 27.88
C PRO A 7 -78.23 -2.12 28.58
N THR A 8 -77.13 -2.59 29.16
CA THR A 8 -76.10 -1.79 29.82
C THR A 8 -75.23 -1.11 28.75
N SER A 9 -75.23 0.22 28.72
CA SER A 9 -74.37 1.02 27.84
C SER A 9 -72.91 0.89 28.26
N GLN A 10 -72.06 0.28 27.43
CA GLN A 10 -70.61 0.28 27.64
C GLN A 10 -70.02 1.64 27.24
N PRO A 11 -69.12 2.22 28.07
CA PRO A 11 -68.42 3.44 27.71
C PRO A 11 -67.43 3.15 26.57
N ARG A 12 -67.56 3.86 25.45
CA ARG A 12 -66.59 3.85 24.36
C ARG A 12 -65.34 4.61 24.81
N LEU A 13 -64.26 3.87 25.03
CA LEU A 13 -62.93 4.42 25.30
C LEU A 13 -62.34 4.89 23.96
N SER A 14 -62.42 6.18 23.68
CA SER A 14 -61.80 6.80 22.51
C SER A 14 -60.30 6.95 22.75
N PHE A 15 -59.48 6.07 22.16
CA PHE A 15 -58.03 6.25 22.11
C PHE A 15 -57.69 7.37 21.11
N LEU A 16 -57.20 8.50 21.60
CA LEU A 16 -56.56 9.53 20.79
C LEU A 16 -55.16 9.05 20.41
N VAL A 17 -54.99 8.55 19.18
CA VAL A 17 -53.67 8.28 18.62
C VAL A 17 -53.07 9.61 18.19
N VAL A 18 -52.20 10.17 19.03
CA VAL A 18 -51.35 11.30 18.65
C VAL A 18 -50.24 10.73 17.76
N GLY A 19 -50.45 10.78 16.44
CA GLY A 19 -49.40 10.48 15.47
C GLY A 19 -48.30 11.53 15.58
N PHE A 20 -47.21 11.21 16.27
CA PHE A 20 -45.99 12.01 16.22
C PHE A 20 -45.42 11.85 14.81
N LEU A 21 -45.65 12.84 13.94
CA LEU A 21 -44.87 12.97 12.70
C LEU A 21 -43.44 13.30 13.12
N ALA A 22 -42.60 12.27 13.26
CA ALA A 22 -41.16 12.47 13.31
C ALA A 22 -40.75 12.94 11.91
N THR A 23 -40.65 14.24 11.72
CA THR A 23 -40.00 14.80 10.55
C THR A 23 -38.56 14.31 10.59
N VAL A 24 -38.21 13.39 9.69
CA VAL A 24 -36.82 12.99 9.48
C VAL A 24 -36.13 14.21 8.89
N ILE A 25 -35.56 15.04 9.76
CA ILE A 25 -34.63 16.08 9.34
C ILE A 25 -33.39 15.29 8.91
N SER A 26 -33.23 15.11 7.60
CA SER A 26 -31.98 14.64 7.02
C SER A 26 -30.91 15.68 7.37
N ALA A 27 -30.11 15.39 8.40
CA ALA A 27 -28.96 16.20 8.74
C ALA A 27 -28.01 16.18 7.54
N THR A 28 -27.76 17.36 6.98
CA THR A 28 -26.69 17.53 5.99
C THR A 28 -25.36 17.24 6.69
N ALA A 29 -24.47 16.49 6.05
CA ALA A 29 -23.13 16.23 6.55
C ALA A 29 -22.47 17.53 6.98
N ALA A 30 -22.05 17.62 8.24
CA ALA A 30 -21.34 18.79 8.71
C ALA A 30 -19.90 18.71 8.21
N VAL A 31 -19.37 19.82 7.70
CA VAL A 31 -17.94 19.91 7.41
C VAL A 31 -17.24 20.35 8.69
N SER A 32 -16.47 19.44 9.26
CA SER A 32 -15.64 19.67 10.45
C SER A 32 -14.25 20.11 10.01
N ILE A 33 -13.94 21.38 10.26
CA ILE A 33 -12.65 22.00 9.95
C ILE A 33 -11.91 22.23 11.26
N ILE A 34 -10.58 22.14 11.24
CA ILE A 34 -9.75 22.49 12.40
C ILE A 34 -9.98 23.97 12.78
N ASN A 35 -10.29 24.22 14.05
CA ASN A 35 -10.53 25.57 14.56
C ASN A 35 -9.27 26.44 14.35
N PRO A 36 -9.39 27.68 13.84
CA PRO A 36 -8.26 28.55 13.49
C PRO A 36 -7.26 28.80 14.63
N ALA A 37 -7.66 28.67 15.90
CA ALA A 37 -6.83 28.98 17.06
C ALA A 37 -5.67 28.00 17.33
N GLY A 38 -5.66 26.79 16.74
CA GLY A 38 -4.61 25.78 16.97
C GLY A 38 -4.01 25.28 15.66
N ASN A 39 -2.68 25.05 15.61
CA ASN A 39 -2.02 24.41 14.45
C ASN A 39 -1.96 22.88 14.58
N ILE A 40 -2.09 22.37 15.80
CA ILE A 40 -2.08 20.95 16.12
C ILE A 40 -3.29 20.73 17.01
N ILE A 41 -4.12 19.76 16.66
CA ILE A 41 -5.29 19.38 17.43
C ILE A 41 -5.24 17.91 17.82
N ASP A 42 -5.96 17.58 18.88
CA ASP A 42 -6.37 16.22 19.22
C ASP A 42 -7.73 15.95 18.56
N TRP A 43 -7.85 14.83 17.86
CA TRP A 43 -9.09 14.45 17.19
C TRP A 43 -10.23 14.35 18.20
N ASP A 44 -9.93 13.84 19.40
CA ASP A 44 -10.88 13.57 20.49
C ASP A 44 -11.34 14.84 21.22
N ASP A 45 -10.71 16.00 20.99
CA ASP A 45 -11.11 17.27 21.59
C ASP A 45 -12.07 18.05 20.68
N GLY A 46 -13.37 17.79 20.86
CA GLY A 46 -14.45 18.47 20.14
C GLY A 46 -14.34 20.01 20.12
N THR A 47 -13.73 20.64 21.13
CA THR A 47 -13.60 22.10 21.19
C THR A 47 -12.60 22.65 20.16
N GLN A 48 -11.76 21.79 19.62
CA GLN A 48 -10.74 22.12 18.61
C GLN A 48 -11.26 21.98 17.17
N TRP A 49 -12.50 21.52 17.00
CA TRP A 49 -13.21 21.44 15.72
C TRP A 49 -14.18 22.61 15.55
N SER A 50 -14.44 23.01 14.31
CA SER A 50 -15.32 24.14 13.97
C SER A 50 -16.77 23.94 14.40
N THR A 51 -17.19 22.68 14.56
CA THR A 51 -18.53 22.30 15.05
C THR A 51 -18.65 22.36 16.56
N GLY A 52 -17.53 22.48 17.29
CA GLY A 52 -17.48 22.34 18.75
C GLY A 52 -17.72 20.90 19.24
N LEU A 53 -17.73 19.93 18.33
CA LEU A 53 -17.94 18.50 18.58
C LEU A 53 -16.88 17.69 17.85
N GLU A 54 -16.55 16.52 18.40
CA GLU A 54 -15.71 15.53 17.72
C GLU A 54 -16.37 15.10 16.40
N PRO A 55 -15.61 14.97 15.28
CA PRO A 55 -16.13 14.41 14.05
C PRO A 55 -16.68 13.00 14.28
N ASN A 56 -17.84 12.72 13.69
CA ASN A 56 -18.45 11.40 13.69
C ASN A 56 -18.62 10.85 12.26
N ALA A 57 -19.11 9.61 12.13
CA ALA A 57 -19.27 8.91 10.85
C ALA A 57 -20.14 9.61 9.78
N SER A 58 -20.83 10.71 10.10
CA SER A 58 -21.61 11.52 9.16
C SER A 58 -20.91 12.83 8.74
N ASP A 59 -19.74 13.14 9.30
CA ASP A 59 -19.04 14.40 9.08
C ASP A 59 -17.93 14.27 8.05
N ASP A 60 -17.78 15.29 7.21
CA ASP A 60 -16.63 15.44 6.33
C ASP A 60 -15.54 16.24 7.07
N VAL A 61 -14.35 15.70 7.15
CA VAL A 61 -13.22 16.31 7.85
C VAL A 61 -12.29 16.99 6.87
N LEU A 62 -11.95 18.25 7.14
CA LEU A 62 -10.94 19.02 6.39
C LEU A 62 -9.76 19.38 7.27
N ILE A 63 -8.61 18.79 6.96
CA ILE A 63 -7.31 19.10 7.58
C ILE A 63 -6.47 19.82 6.52
N ASN A 64 -6.48 21.15 6.58
CA ASN A 64 -5.79 22.01 5.63
C ASN A 64 -4.96 23.09 6.31
N GLN A 65 -4.35 24.00 5.54
CA GLN A 65 -3.68 25.20 6.06
C GLN A 65 -2.60 24.88 7.10
N GLN A 66 -1.79 23.87 6.81
CA GLN A 66 -0.65 23.43 7.64
C GLN A 66 -1.06 22.90 9.02
N LYS A 67 -2.33 22.50 9.15
CA LYS A 67 -2.85 21.99 10.39
C LYS A 67 -2.52 20.51 10.53
N THR A 68 -2.42 20.07 11.78
CA THR A 68 -2.18 18.69 12.16
C THR A 68 -3.33 18.20 13.03
N ALA A 69 -3.93 17.06 12.69
CA ALA A 69 -4.81 16.32 13.60
C ALA A 69 -4.10 15.07 14.10
N ASN A 70 -4.08 14.86 15.41
CA ASN A 70 -3.58 13.63 16.02
C ASN A 70 -4.76 12.79 16.52
N VAL A 71 -4.81 11.52 16.13
CA VAL A 71 -5.74 10.53 16.68
C VAL A 71 -4.99 9.73 17.73
N THR A 72 -5.37 9.86 19.00
CA THR A 72 -4.66 9.21 20.12
C THR A 72 -5.50 8.16 20.85
N THR A 73 -6.81 8.14 20.63
CA THR A 73 -7.71 7.10 21.15
C THR A 73 -8.43 6.32 20.05
N THR A 74 -9.08 5.22 20.43
CA THR A 74 -9.84 4.35 19.52
C THR A 74 -11.31 4.75 19.44
N GLY A 75 -11.96 4.42 18.32
CA GLY A 75 -13.40 4.60 18.15
C GLY A 75 -13.78 5.84 17.35
N ASN A 76 -12.76 6.60 16.92
CA ASN A 76 -12.89 7.77 16.08
C ASN A 76 -13.41 7.42 14.68
N GLN A 77 -14.32 8.25 14.16
CA GLN A 77 -14.95 8.01 12.87
C GLN A 77 -15.19 9.32 12.11
N ALA A 78 -15.07 9.29 10.79
CA ALA A 78 -15.58 10.34 9.90
C ALA A 78 -16.15 9.76 8.61
N LEU A 79 -17.08 10.47 7.98
CA LEU A 79 -17.60 10.10 6.67
C LEU A 79 -16.48 10.17 5.62
N SER A 80 -15.72 11.25 5.64
CA SER A 80 -14.54 11.39 4.80
C SER A 80 -13.48 12.25 5.49
N ALA A 81 -12.23 12.11 5.06
CA ALA A 81 -11.19 13.07 5.40
C ALA A 81 -10.47 13.56 4.14
N LEU A 82 -10.39 14.87 3.99
CA LEU A 82 -9.50 15.55 3.07
C LEU A 82 -8.33 16.13 3.85
N VAL A 83 -7.15 15.57 3.62
CA VAL A 83 -5.88 16.07 4.15
C VAL A 83 -5.14 16.74 3.01
N GLY A 84 -4.89 18.03 3.13
CA GLY A 84 -4.23 18.78 2.07
C GLY A 84 -4.22 20.27 2.33
N ASN A 85 -3.13 20.94 1.94
CA ASN A 85 -3.05 22.38 2.10
C ASN A 85 -3.72 23.10 0.89
N THR A 86 -4.45 24.17 1.19
CA THR A 86 -5.18 25.01 0.23
C THR A 86 -4.58 26.41 0.12
N ILE A 87 -3.49 26.68 0.84
CA ILE A 87 -2.77 27.95 0.78
C ILE A 87 -1.42 27.61 0.20
N GLY A 88 -1.09 28.14 -0.98
CA GLY A 88 0.12 27.81 -1.78
C GLY A 88 1.44 28.18 -1.11
N ASN A 89 1.68 27.69 0.10
CA ASN A 89 2.78 28.02 0.97
C ASN A 89 3.47 26.74 1.46
N TRP A 90 3.70 25.77 0.57
CA TRP A 90 4.70 24.68 0.68
C TRP A 90 4.72 23.87 1.99
N ASN A 91 3.66 23.95 2.79
CA ASN A 91 3.65 23.43 4.14
C ASN A 91 2.56 22.36 4.22
N PRO A 92 2.94 21.11 4.49
CA PRO A 92 2.01 19.99 4.55
C PRO A 92 0.96 20.14 5.66
N SER A 93 -0.19 19.53 5.43
CA SER A 93 -1.16 19.25 6.48
C SER A 93 -1.08 17.77 6.86
N TYR A 94 -1.28 17.47 8.14
CA TYR A 94 -0.98 16.15 8.69
C TYR A 94 -2.19 15.53 9.37
N LEU A 95 -2.42 14.25 9.10
CA LEU A 95 -3.24 13.39 9.94
C LEU A 95 -2.34 12.29 10.51
N ASN A 96 -2.12 12.32 11.82
CA ASN A 96 -1.29 11.34 12.51
C ASN A 96 -2.19 10.39 13.31
N VAL A 97 -2.19 9.11 12.96
CA VAL A 97 -2.81 8.05 13.76
C VAL A 97 -1.72 7.48 14.67
N LYS A 98 -1.73 7.92 15.92
CA LYS A 98 -0.70 7.64 16.93
C LYS A 98 -0.92 6.29 17.59
N SER A 99 0.02 5.89 18.45
CA SER A 99 -0.10 4.67 19.25
C SER A 99 -1.36 4.69 20.11
N GLY A 100 -2.17 3.62 20.04
CA GLY A 100 -3.48 3.55 20.71
C GLY A 100 -4.60 4.30 19.98
N GLY A 101 -4.27 5.08 18.94
CA GLY A 101 -5.22 5.76 18.08
C GLY A 101 -5.88 4.81 17.08
N GLY A 102 -7.19 4.94 16.90
CA GLY A 102 -7.95 4.16 15.93
C GLY A 102 -9.00 5.03 15.24
N LEU A 103 -8.88 5.19 13.92
CA LEU A 103 -9.77 6.01 13.09
C LEU A 103 -10.39 5.17 11.96
N THR A 104 -11.71 5.27 11.78
CA THR A 104 -12.42 4.72 10.62
C THR A 104 -12.91 5.84 9.72
N LEU A 105 -12.58 5.79 8.43
CA LEU A 105 -13.00 6.76 7.42
C LEU A 105 -13.85 6.09 6.36
N GLY A 106 -14.91 6.78 5.93
CA GLY A 106 -15.68 6.37 4.75
C GLY A 106 -14.93 6.60 3.43
N SER A 107 -14.07 7.63 3.35
CA SER A 107 -13.08 7.80 2.29
C SER A 107 -11.90 8.67 2.77
N LEU A 108 -10.75 8.53 2.12
CA LEU A 108 -9.55 9.31 2.43
C LEU A 108 -8.97 9.93 1.16
N THR A 109 -8.84 11.25 1.17
CA THR A 109 -8.17 12.01 0.11
C THR A 109 -6.95 12.74 0.64
N LEU A 110 -5.79 12.43 0.08
CA LEU A 110 -4.52 13.11 0.30
C LEU A 110 -4.25 13.96 -0.92
N ALA A 111 -4.52 15.26 -0.81
CA ALA A 111 -4.51 16.14 -1.94
C ALA A 111 -3.53 17.30 -1.78
N ASN A 112 -3.04 17.73 -2.93
CA ASN A 112 -2.78 19.13 -3.16
C ASN A 112 -4.06 19.76 -3.73
N VAL A 113 -4.56 20.83 -3.09
CA VAL A 113 -5.74 21.55 -3.61
C VAL A 113 -5.34 22.65 -4.61
N ASN A 114 -4.06 23.08 -4.64
CA ASN A 114 -3.51 24.06 -5.59
C ASN A 114 -2.18 23.59 -6.21
N ALA A 115 -2.14 23.39 -7.54
CA ALA A 115 -0.96 22.95 -8.28
C ALA A 115 0.35 23.66 -7.85
N GLY A 116 1.17 23.02 -7.00
CA GLY A 116 2.46 23.57 -6.55
C GLY A 116 2.89 23.35 -5.08
N ALA A 117 2.98 22.09 -4.62
CA ALA A 117 3.70 21.68 -3.39
C ALA A 117 2.99 21.72 -2.01
N ASP A 118 1.66 21.75 -2.00
CA ASP A 118 0.88 21.58 -0.77
C ASP A 118 0.56 20.10 -0.55
N GLU A 119 1.28 19.45 0.36
CA GLU A 119 1.19 17.99 0.58
C GLU A 119 0.15 17.64 1.65
N GLY A 120 -0.72 16.68 1.34
CA GLY A 120 -1.53 15.98 2.34
C GLY A 120 -0.77 14.76 2.83
N ILE A 121 -0.42 14.71 4.12
CA ILE A 121 0.37 13.61 4.67
C ILE A 121 -0.42 12.89 5.74
N VAL A 122 -0.56 11.56 5.59
CA VAL A 122 -1.06 10.69 6.65
C VAL A 122 0.10 9.87 7.20
N ASN A 123 0.25 9.86 8.53
CA ASN A 123 1.20 9.00 9.22
C ASN A 123 0.46 8.02 10.12
N ILE A 124 0.69 6.73 9.93
CA ILE A 124 0.16 5.66 10.77
C ILE A 124 1.33 5.07 11.55
N GLU A 125 1.47 5.54 12.79
CA GLU A 125 2.62 5.24 13.65
C GLU A 125 2.42 3.93 14.41
N THR A 126 3.46 3.48 15.12
CA THR A 126 3.45 2.21 15.85
C THR A 126 2.23 2.08 16.78
N GLY A 127 1.40 1.06 16.52
CA GLY A 127 0.17 0.79 17.27
C GLY A 127 -1.04 1.66 16.92
N GLY A 128 -0.94 2.51 15.90
CA GLY A 128 -2.09 3.22 15.31
C GLY A 128 -2.84 2.36 14.29
N SER A 129 -4.14 2.59 14.14
CA SER A 129 -5.00 1.87 13.19
C SER A 129 -5.87 2.83 12.37
N LEU A 130 -5.74 2.78 11.05
CA LEU A 130 -6.59 3.50 10.11
C LEU A 130 -7.37 2.51 9.24
N ILE A 131 -8.69 2.53 9.37
CA ILE A 131 -9.60 1.74 8.55
C ILE A 131 -10.23 2.67 7.52
N ASN A 132 -10.08 2.36 6.24
CA ASN A 132 -10.73 3.08 5.15
C ASN A 132 -11.77 2.17 4.48
N THR A 133 -13.05 2.54 4.57
CA THR A 133 -14.15 1.72 4.06
C THR A 133 -14.54 2.07 2.62
N GLY A 134 -13.99 3.15 2.05
CA GLY A 134 -14.24 3.55 0.67
C GLY A 134 -12.97 3.84 -0.11
N ASP A 135 -12.95 4.95 -0.85
CA ASP A 135 -11.86 5.26 -1.78
C ASP A 135 -10.63 5.82 -1.05
N LEU A 136 -9.45 5.44 -1.55
CA LEU A 136 -8.17 6.05 -1.20
C LEU A 136 -7.67 6.84 -2.40
N VAL A 137 -7.63 8.16 -2.27
CA VAL A 137 -7.13 9.08 -3.29
C VAL A 137 -5.84 9.71 -2.79
N ILE A 138 -4.73 9.52 -3.51
CA ILE A 138 -3.43 10.11 -3.20
C ILE A 138 -2.96 10.88 -4.44
N ASN A 139 -3.27 12.18 -4.50
CA ASN A 139 -2.90 13.05 -5.63
C ASN A 139 -1.38 13.26 -5.70
N SER A 140 -0.88 13.95 -6.74
CA SER A 140 0.55 14.09 -7.13
C SER A 140 1.53 14.70 -6.09
N ALA A 141 1.08 14.90 -4.86
CA ALA A 141 1.85 15.41 -3.72
C ALA A 141 1.34 14.83 -2.38
N GLY A 142 0.36 13.92 -2.42
CA GLY A 142 -0.13 13.23 -1.23
C GLY A 142 0.81 12.10 -0.83
N THR A 143 0.96 11.87 0.47
CA THR A 143 1.80 10.79 1.00
C THR A 143 1.07 10.05 2.11
N LEU A 144 0.97 8.72 1.96
CA LEU A 144 0.53 7.82 3.02
C LEU A 144 1.75 7.08 3.59
N ASN A 145 2.08 7.30 4.85
CA ASN A 145 3.17 6.62 5.55
C ASN A 145 2.63 5.60 6.56
N VAL A 146 3.02 4.34 6.40
CA VAL A 146 2.80 3.25 7.36
C VAL A 146 4.16 2.92 7.99
N SER A 147 4.37 3.37 9.23
CA SER A 147 5.66 3.31 9.94
C SER A 147 5.60 2.52 11.25
N GLY A 148 4.65 1.58 11.34
CA GLY A 148 4.51 0.67 12.47
C GLY A 148 3.06 0.38 12.88
N GLY A 149 2.09 1.13 12.37
CA GLY A 149 0.67 0.85 12.57
C GLY A 149 0.04 0.10 11.40
N ALA A 150 -1.29 0.12 11.32
CA ALA A 150 -2.04 -0.60 10.31
C ALA A 150 -2.93 0.34 9.47
N TYR A 151 -2.76 0.31 8.15
CA TYR A 151 -3.78 0.74 7.20
C TYR A 151 -4.56 -0.48 6.72
N THR A 152 -5.88 -0.44 6.83
CA THR A 152 -6.76 -1.50 6.32
C THR A 152 -7.86 -0.91 5.44
N SER A 153 -7.90 -1.32 4.18
CA SER A 153 -9.05 -1.09 3.31
C SER A 153 -10.06 -2.22 3.48
N THR A 154 -11.26 -1.90 3.96
CA THR A 154 -12.36 -2.88 4.08
C THR A 154 -13.31 -2.82 2.89
N ASN A 155 -13.03 -1.98 1.90
CA ASN A 155 -13.76 -1.97 0.64
C ASN A 155 -13.60 -3.35 -0.02
N SER A 156 -14.71 -3.92 -0.51
CA SER A 156 -14.75 -5.27 -1.07
C SER A 156 -15.09 -5.21 -2.56
N GLY A 157 -14.82 -6.28 -3.29
CA GLY A 157 -15.06 -6.29 -4.73
C GLY A 157 -13.91 -5.74 -5.57
N ALA A 158 -14.17 -5.63 -6.88
CA ALA A 158 -13.26 -5.00 -7.84
C ALA A 158 -13.23 -3.49 -7.62
N ARG A 159 -12.04 -2.92 -7.50
CA ARG A 159 -11.86 -1.51 -7.14
C ARG A 159 -10.49 -0.97 -7.54
N VAL A 160 -10.37 0.34 -7.42
CA VAL A 160 -9.08 1.02 -7.41
C VAL A 160 -8.60 1.06 -5.96
N VAL A 161 -7.48 0.40 -5.67
CA VAL A 161 -6.89 0.34 -4.32
C VAL A 161 -6.39 1.71 -3.90
N SER A 162 -5.77 2.42 -4.84
CA SER A 162 -5.37 3.81 -4.70
C SER A 162 -5.37 4.50 -6.06
N THR A 163 -5.78 5.76 -6.10
CA THR A 163 -5.75 6.58 -7.32
C THR A 163 -4.93 7.86 -7.10
N GLY A 164 -4.48 8.49 -8.19
CA GLY A 164 -3.66 9.70 -8.16
C GLY A 164 -2.16 9.41 -8.21
N GLY A 165 -1.35 10.48 -8.33
CA GLY A 165 0.09 10.40 -8.60
C GLY A 165 1.00 10.54 -7.38
N GLY A 166 0.48 10.39 -6.15
CA GLY A 166 1.28 10.49 -4.93
C GLY A 166 2.02 9.20 -4.59
N VAL A 167 2.29 8.97 -3.30
CA VAL A 167 3.07 7.83 -2.84
C VAL A 167 2.47 7.15 -1.59
N ILE A 168 2.61 5.82 -1.55
CA ILE A 168 2.42 5.01 -0.35
C ILE A 168 3.80 4.53 0.12
N ASN A 169 4.16 4.79 1.37
CA ASN A 169 5.39 4.30 1.99
C ASN A 169 5.04 3.29 3.07
N VAL A 170 5.62 2.10 3.01
CA VAL A 170 5.51 1.05 4.03
C VAL A 170 6.90 0.70 4.52
N SER A 171 7.26 1.18 5.71
CA SER A 171 8.56 0.92 6.34
C SER A 171 8.47 -0.03 7.53
N SER A 172 7.28 -0.16 8.12
CA SER A 172 6.92 -1.12 9.15
C SER A 172 5.39 -1.22 9.24
N GLY A 173 4.85 -2.07 10.11
CA GLY A 173 3.41 -2.23 10.25
C GLY A 173 2.77 -2.93 9.06
N SER A 174 1.53 -2.60 8.72
CA SER A 174 0.79 -3.24 7.63
C SER A 174 -0.03 -2.29 6.76
N PHE A 175 0.07 -2.46 5.45
CA PHE A 175 -0.87 -1.95 4.46
C PHE A 175 -1.64 -3.12 3.86
N ILE A 176 -2.95 -3.18 4.10
CA ILE A 176 -3.80 -4.30 3.68
C ILE A 176 -4.95 -3.77 2.83
N ALA A 177 -5.06 -4.27 1.60
CA ALA A 177 -6.19 -4.01 0.72
C ALA A 177 -6.54 -5.27 -0.09
N GLN A 178 -7.40 -6.10 0.49
CA GLN A 178 -7.72 -7.41 -0.07
C GLN A 178 -8.98 -7.40 -0.93
N GLY A 179 -9.02 -8.27 -1.94
CA GLY A 179 -10.25 -8.65 -2.62
C GLY A 179 -11.00 -9.73 -1.83
N SER A 180 -12.31 -9.82 -2.04
CA SER A 180 -13.13 -10.90 -1.46
C SER A 180 -13.31 -12.11 -2.40
N ALA A 181 -12.72 -12.08 -3.60
CA ALA A 181 -12.83 -13.14 -4.61
C ALA A 181 -11.75 -12.99 -5.68
N ALA A 182 -11.28 -14.13 -6.19
CA ALA A 182 -10.25 -14.22 -7.24
C ALA A 182 -10.52 -13.42 -8.52
N THR A 183 -11.78 -13.09 -8.81
CA THR A 183 -12.20 -12.33 -10.00
C THR A 183 -12.16 -10.82 -9.77
N HIS A 184 -12.00 -10.35 -8.54
CA HIS A 184 -11.95 -8.92 -8.24
C HIS A 184 -10.66 -8.29 -8.73
N LEU A 185 -10.76 -7.23 -9.52
CA LEU A 185 -9.59 -6.46 -9.94
C LEU A 185 -9.22 -5.48 -8.83
N LEU A 186 -7.98 -5.55 -8.36
CA LEU A 186 -7.37 -4.63 -7.42
C LEU A 186 -6.42 -3.74 -8.21
N THR A 187 -6.89 -2.54 -8.59
CA THR A 187 -6.10 -1.63 -9.45
C THR A 187 -5.24 -0.72 -8.60
N LEU A 188 -3.91 -0.86 -8.70
CA LEU A 188 -2.95 0.06 -8.09
C LEU A 188 -2.57 1.13 -9.12
N ARG A 189 -2.75 2.41 -8.78
CA ARG A 189 -2.37 3.53 -9.66
C ARG A 189 -1.37 4.52 -9.07
N THR A 190 -0.96 4.27 -7.84
CA THR A 190 -0.06 5.12 -7.06
C THR A 190 1.27 4.38 -6.90
N SER A 191 2.37 5.11 -6.86
CA SER A 191 3.67 4.49 -6.57
C SER A 191 3.75 4.05 -5.11
N VAL A 192 4.47 2.97 -4.86
CA VAL A 192 4.60 2.33 -3.54
C VAL A 192 6.07 2.12 -3.24
N ASN A 193 6.53 2.54 -2.07
CA ASN A 193 7.86 2.23 -1.55
C ASN A 193 7.74 1.31 -0.33
N ILE A 194 8.39 0.16 -0.39
CA ILE A 194 8.33 -0.89 0.64
C ILE A 194 9.75 -1.13 1.13
N THR A 195 10.03 -0.75 2.38
CA THR A 195 11.35 -0.96 3.03
C THR A 195 11.27 -1.91 4.23
N GLY A 196 10.05 -2.31 4.62
CA GLY A 196 9.78 -3.27 5.69
C GLY A 196 8.28 -3.47 5.90
N GLY A 197 7.90 -4.26 6.91
CA GLY A 197 6.49 -4.48 7.27
C GLY A 197 5.74 -5.40 6.31
N VAL A 198 4.41 -5.24 6.24
CA VAL A 198 3.51 -6.04 5.41
C VAL A 198 2.83 -5.16 4.37
N PHE A 199 2.93 -5.54 3.10
CA PHE A 199 2.14 -4.98 2.01
C PHE A 199 1.33 -6.10 1.34
N ASP A 200 0.01 -6.07 1.52
CA ASP A 200 -0.87 -7.17 1.14
C ASP A 200 -2.02 -6.72 0.23
N LEU A 201 -1.96 -7.15 -1.02
CA LEU A 201 -3.00 -7.03 -2.05
C LEU A 201 -3.55 -8.41 -2.46
N SER A 202 -3.87 -9.27 -1.49
CA SER A 202 -4.38 -10.63 -1.75
C SER A 202 -5.89 -10.70 -2.02
N GLY A 203 -6.39 -11.88 -2.40
CA GLY A 203 -7.83 -12.15 -2.51
C GLY A 203 -8.49 -11.60 -3.79
N GLY A 204 -7.70 -11.18 -4.77
CA GLY A 204 -8.13 -10.64 -6.06
C GLY A 204 -7.09 -10.85 -7.17
N GLN A 205 -7.19 -10.04 -8.22
CA GLN A 205 -6.18 -9.86 -9.27
C GLN A 205 -5.59 -8.47 -9.15
N VAL A 206 -4.30 -8.41 -8.81
CA VAL A 206 -3.58 -7.14 -8.82
C VAL A 206 -3.29 -6.73 -10.26
N ILE A 207 -3.70 -5.52 -10.60
CA ILE A 207 -3.37 -4.89 -11.88
C ILE A 207 -2.77 -3.52 -11.63
N PHE A 208 -1.87 -3.11 -12.50
CA PHE A 208 -1.37 -1.75 -12.53
C PHE A 208 -2.25 -0.88 -13.43
N GLY A 209 -2.31 0.41 -13.16
CA GLY A 209 -2.93 1.39 -14.04
C GLY A 209 -2.21 2.72 -13.91
N ASN A 210 -2.05 3.44 -15.03
CA ASN A 210 -1.24 4.67 -15.09
C ASN A 210 0.25 4.44 -14.74
N SER A 211 0.80 3.26 -15.04
CA SER A 211 2.26 3.02 -14.96
C SER A 211 2.89 3.29 -13.58
N PRO A 212 2.33 2.78 -12.46
CA PRO A 212 2.90 2.99 -11.13
C PRO A 212 4.27 2.32 -11.02
N THR A 213 5.07 2.79 -10.05
CA THR A 213 6.29 2.10 -9.63
C THR A 213 6.11 1.50 -8.25
N VAL A 214 6.35 0.19 -8.12
CA VAL A 214 6.45 -0.51 -6.84
C VAL A 214 7.92 -0.77 -6.55
N THR A 215 8.46 -0.08 -5.56
CA THR A 215 9.85 -0.20 -5.14
C THR A 215 9.95 -1.03 -3.86
N ILE A 216 10.75 -2.09 -3.88
CA ILE A 216 11.05 -2.96 -2.74
C ILE A 216 12.51 -2.76 -2.40
N THR A 217 12.83 -2.41 -1.15
CA THR A 217 14.20 -2.19 -0.69
C THR A 217 14.55 -3.13 0.46
N GLY A 218 15.61 -3.91 0.28
CA GLY A 218 16.07 -4.89 1.26
C GLY A 218 15.11 -6.06 1.48
N ASP A 219 15.36 -6.82 2.54
CA ASP A 219 14.77 -8.14 2.82
C ASP A 219 13.90 -8.18 4.09
N ALA A 220 13.47 -7.01 4.59
CA ALA A 220 12.70 -6.88 5.83
C ALA A 220 11.17 -6.82 5.63
N ALA A 221 10.70 -6.97 4.39
CA ALA A 221 9.28 -6.85 4.04
C ALA A 221 8.63 -8.20 3.70
N THR A 222 7.34 -8.33 4.01
CA THR A 222 6.44 -9.34 3.46
C THR A 222 5.56 -8.67 2.41
N VAL A 223 5.69 -9.08 1.15
CA VAL A 223 4.94 -8.49 0.03
C VAL A 223 4.08 -9.56 -0.62
N THR A 224 2.77 -9.33 -0.68
CA THR A 224 1.82 -10.24 -1.30
C THR A 224 1.00 -9.51 -2.35
N MET A 225 1.01 -10.03 -3.58
CA MET A 225 0.19 -9.54 -4.68
C MET A 225 -0.46 -10.73 -5.37
N ASP A 226 -1.72 -11.01 -5.05
CA ASP A 226 -2.41 -12.17 -5.60
C ASP A 226 -2.80 -11.91 -7.07
N ARG A 227 -2.54 -12.90 -7.93
CA ARG A 227 -2.77 -12.86 -9.38
C ARG A 227 -2.33 -11.56 -10.06
N LEU A 228 -1.04 -11.21 -9.97
CA LEU A 228 -0.49 -10.07 -10.71
C LEU A 228 -0.70 -10.26 -12.21
N ASN A 229 -1.57 -9.43 -12.81
CA ASN A 229 -2.05 -9.63 -14.19
C ASN A 229 -1.86 -8.36 -15.03
N THR A 230 -0.71 -8.31 -15.72
CA THR A 230 -0.31 -7.16 -16.55
C THR A 230 -0.58 -7.34 -18.06
N THR A 231 -1.29 -8.38 -18.50
CA THR A 231 -1.44 -8.73 -19.93
C THR A 231 -2.13 -7.70 -20.82
N ALA A 232 -3.10 -6.94 -20.28
CA ALA A 232 -3.92 -6.03 -21.07
C ALA A 232 -3.25 -4.66 -21.25
N ALA A 233 -3.50 -4.01 -22.39
CA ALA A 233 -3.04 -2.64 -22.64
C ALA A 233 -3.49 -1.68 -21.52
N GLY A 234 -2.58 -0.81 -21.07
CA GLY A 234 -2.80 0.13 -19.96
C GLY A 234 -2.65 -0.49 -18.57
N ARG A 235 -2.14 -1.73 -18.48
CA ARG A 235 -1.73 -2.38 -17.22
C ARG A 235 -0.21 -2.48 -17.03
N ASP A 236 0.50 -1.60 -17.71
CA ASP A 236 1.92 -1.41 -17.57
C ASP A 236 2.27 -0.83 -16.18
N GLY A 237 3.49 -1.12 -15.74
CA GLY A 237 4.06 -0.59 -14.51
C GLY A 237 5.47 -1.13 -14.29
N THR A 238 6.12 -0.61 -13.25
CA THR A 238 7.49 -0.96 -12.91
C THR A 238 7.55 -1.61 -11.54
N ILE A 239 8.26 -2.73 -11.43
CA ILE A 239 8.71 -3.27 -10.14
C ILE A 239 10.20 -3.03 -10.03
N GLN A 240 10.62 -2.27 -9.01
CA GLN A 240 12.01 -1.97 -8.73
C GLN A 240 12.46 -2.70 -7.46
N TYR A 241 13.49 -3.51 -7.59
CA TYR A 241 14.14 -4.21 -6.49
C TYR A 241 15.47 -3.52 -6.17
N ILE A 242 15.61 -2.97 -4.97
CA ILE A 242 16.84 -2.34 -4.48
C ILE A 242 17.40 -3.19 -3.36
N PHE A 243 18.48 -3.91 -3.63
CA PHE A 243 19.07 -4.80 -2.64
C PHE A 243 19.64 -4.00 -1.48
N ASN A 244 19.57 -4.56 -0.28
CA ASN A 244 20.42 -4.15 0.82
C ASN A 244 21.66 -5.06 0.89
N ALA A 245 22.45 -4.95 1.96
CA ALA A 245 23.65 -5.75 2.13
C ALA A 245 23.41 -7.27 2.17
N SER A 246 22.23 -7.71 2.63
CA SER A 246 21.87 -9.13 2.81
C SER A 246 21.01 -9.71 1.68
N GLY A 247 20.24 -8.89 0.97
CA GLY A 247 19.41 -9.35 -0.14
C GLY A 247 18.21 -8.46 -0.41
N ILE A 248 17.11 -9.11 -0.77
CA ILE A 248 15.87 -8.48 -1.22
C ILE A 248 14.65 -9.32 -0.82
N SER A 249 13.52 -8.68 -0.55
CA SER A 249 12.23 -9.32 -0.30
C SER A 249 11.57 -9.79 -1.61
N THR A 250 10.90 -10.93 -1.52
CA THR A 250 10.12 -11.54 -2.61
C THR A 250 8.68 -11.01 -2.65
N ILE A 251 8.12 -10.87 -3.86
CA ILE A 251 6.67 -10.75 -4.05
C ILE A 251 6.07 -12.16 -4.13
N ALA A 252 5.24 -12.50 -3.16
CA ALA A 252 4.53 -13.77 -3.13
C ALA A 252 3.17 -13.67 -3.85
N ALA A 253 2.97 -14.56 -4.83
CA ALA A 253 1.71 -14.82 -5.53
C ALA A 253 1.37 -16.34 -5.51
N ASP A 254 1.88 -17.07 -4.52
CA ASP A 254 1.97 -18.54 -4.45
C ASP A 254 0.65 -19.31 -4.64
N ALA A 255 -0.48 -18.67 -4.34
CA ALA A 255 -1.79 -19.29 -4.49
C ALA A 255 -2.38 -19.12 -5.90
N SER A 256 -1.61 -18.63 -6.88
CA SER A 256 -2.18 -18.10 -8.12
C SER A 256 -1.21 -17.91 -9.29
N PHE A 257 -1.79 -17.54 -10.45
CA PHE A 257 -1.04 -17.27 -11.67
C PHE A 257 -0.52 -15.84 -11.72
N VAL A 258 0.61 -15.60 -12.38
CA VAL A 258 1.17 -14.27 -12.63
C VAL A 258 1.39 -14.09 -14.14
N ASN A 259 1.09 -12.90 -14.67
CA ASN A 259 1.42 -12.52 -16.04
C ASN A 259 2.25 -11.24 -16.05
N LEU A 260 3.37 -11.25 -16.77
CA LEU A 260 4.41 -10.21 -16.68
C LEU A 260 4.66 -9.43 -18.00
N ASP A 261 3.84 -9.64 -19.03
CA ASP A 261 4.08 -9.14 -20.39
C ASP A 261 4.33 -7.63 -20.50
N GLN A 262 3.60 -6.83 -19.70
CA GLN A 262 3.69 -5.36 -19.73
C GLN A 262 4.50 -4.82 -18.54
N LEU A 263 5.15 -5.69 -17.78
CA LEU A 263 5.91 -5.29 -16.61
C LEU A 263 7.35 -4.94 -17.00
N THR A 264 7.83 -3.81 -16.48
CA THR A 264 9.25 -3.49 -16.42
C THR A 264 9.81 -3.91 -15.06
N ILE A 265 10.93 -4.65 -15.06
CA ILE A 265 11.63 -5.03 -13.83
C ILE A 265 12.98 -4.33 -13.79
N LEU A 266 13.22 -3.58 -12.73
CA LEU A 266 14.50 -2.92 -12.46
C LEU A 266 15.13 -3.56 -11.23
N ILE A 267 16.40 -3.93 -11.31
CA ILE A 267 17.16 -4.49 -10.20
C ILE A 267 18.39 -3.62 -9.97
N ASP A 268 18.52 -3.10 -8.76
CA ASP A 268 19.71 -2.40 -8.30
C ASP A 268 20.34 -3.19 -7.15
N GLY A 269 21.45 -3.86 -7.45
CA GLY A 269 22.24 -4.60 -6.49
C GLY A 269 23.46 -3.87 -5.96
N SER A 270 23.61 -2.57 -6.22
CA SER A 270 24.86 -1.84 -5.94
C SER A 270 25.26 -1.83 -4.46
N ALA A 271 24.29 -2.05 -3.56
CA ALA A 271 24.53 -2.15 -2.12
C ALA A 271 24.69 -3.60 -1.59
N TYR A 272 24.54 -4.61 -2.45
CA TYR A 272 24.62 -6.01 -2.07
C TYR A 272 26.07 -6.46 -1.85
N ALA A 273 26.34 -7.09 -0.71
CA ALA A 273 27.69 -7.51 -0.30
C ALA A 273 27.78 -9.00 0.10
N GLY A 274 26.68 -9.76 0.00
CA GLY A 274 26.58 -11.14 0.49
C GLY A 274 27.32 -12.20 -0.32
N GLY A 275 27.93 -11.84 -1.45
CA GLY A 275 28.62 -12.79 -2.35
C GLY A 275 27.64 -13.63 -3.19
N PRO A 276 28.05 -14.80 -3.69
CA PRO A 276 27.19 -15.64 -4.53
C PRO A 276 25.88 -16.04 -3.85
N GLY A 277 24.78 -15.95 -4.58
CA GLY A 277 23.46 -16.28 -4.06
C GLY A 277 22.39 -16.31 -5.14
N THR A 278 21.26 -16.95 -4.86
CA THR A 278 20.06 -16.89 -5.69
C THR A 278 18.98 -16.16 -4.91
N PHE A 279 18.41 -15.12 -5.50
CA PHE A 279 17.40 -14.28 -4.89
C PHE A 279 16.11 -14.39 -5.69
N THR A 280 15.09 -14.97 -5.06
CA THR A 280 13.77 -15.07 -5.65
C THR A 280 13.07 -13.72 -5.55
N LEU A 281 12.70 -13.16 -6.68
CA LEU A 281 12.03 -11.87 -6.81
C LEU A 281 10.51 -12.04 -6.78
N ILE A 282 10.00 -13.03 -7.51
CA ILE A 282 8.57 -13.36 -7.59
C ILE A 282 8.39 -14.87 -7.46
N THR A 283 7.40 -15.29 -6.68
CA THR A 283 6.92 -16.68 -6.62
C THR A 283 5.45 -16.75 -6.98
N ALA A 284 5.02 -17.79 -7.69
CA ALA A 284 3.63 -18.01 -8.08
C ALA A 284 3.34 -19.50 -8.24
N SER A 285 2.05 -19.90 -8.28
CA SER A 285 1.71 -21.28 -8.66
C SER A 285 1.92 -21.54 -10.16
N ASN A 286 1.90 -20.47 -10.95
CA ASN A 286 2.06 -20.48 -12.39
C ASN A 286 2.51 -19.08 -12.85
N ILE A 287 3.62 -18.95 -13.55
CA ILE A 287 4.00 -17.73 -14.25
C ILE A 287 3.66 -17.96 -15.73
N SER A 288 2.53 -17.40 -16.16
CA SER A 288 2.11 -17.50 -17.55
C SER A 288 2.74 -16.39 -18.39
N ASN A 289 3.15 -16.79 -19.59
CA ASN A 289 3.79 -15.98 -20.64
C ASN A 289 5.29 -15.74 -20.45
N ASP A 290 6.00 -15.74 -21.58
CA ASP A 290 7.43 -15.45 -21.63
C ASP A 290 7.67 -13.99 -21.27
N PHE A 291 8.01 -13.71 -20.01
CA PHE A 291 8.57 -12.41 -19.63
C PHE A 291 9.76 -12.10 -20.54
N SER A 292 9.67 -10.98 -21.28
CA SER A 292 10.77 -10.57 -22.14
C SER A 292 11.91 -10.02 -21.30
N THR A 293 13.09 -10.63 -21.40
CA THR A 293 14.31 -10.10 -20.75
C THR A 293 14.69 -8.70 -21.24
N SER A 294 14.11 -8.22 -22.36
CA SER A 294 14.26 -6.81 -22.78
C SER A 294 13.63 -5.83 -21.80
N ASN A 295 12.68 -6.28 -20.96
CA ASN A 295 12.02 -5.47 -19.95
C ASN A 295 12.73 -5.56 -18.59
N LEU A 296 13.88 -6.25 -18.53
CA LEU A 296 14.71 -6.38 -17.34
C LEU A 296 15.93 -5.46 -17.47
N THR A 297 16.16 -4.62 -16.46
CA THR A 297 17.42 -3.89 -16.30
C THR A 297 18.04 -4.26 -14.97
N VAL A 298 19.33 -4.62 -14.98
CA VAL A 298 20.09 -4.96 -13.77
C VAL A 298 21.29 -4.03 -13.68
N THR A 299 21.47 -3.40 -12.52
CA THR A 299 22.60 -2.53 -12.17
C THR A 299 23.25 -3.05 -10.88
N GLY A 300 24.56 -2.89 -10.73
CA GLY A 300 25.25 -3.20 -9.47
C GLY A 300 25.40 -4.69 -9.13
N LEU A 301 25.10 -5.58 -10.07
CA LEU A 301 25.35 -7.03 -9.97
C LEU A 301 26.31 -7.54 -11.08
N GLY A 302 27.14 -6.61 -11.63
CA GLY A 302 28.09 -6.72 -12.78
C GLY A 302 28.02 -5.42 -13.60
N ASP A 303 29.05 -4.75 -14.15
CA ASP A 303 30.45 -5.00 -14.55
C ASP A 303 31.53 -4.62 -13.50
N GLU A 304 31.24 -4.79 -12.21
CA GLU A 304 32.12 -4.41 -11.08
C GLU A 304 32.45 -5.57 -10.11
N GLY A 305 32.38 -6.85 -10.51
CA GLY A 305 32.83 -7.94 -9.61
C GLY A 305 32.00 -9.23 -9.57
N THR A 306 30.83 -9.29 -10.20
CA THR A 306 29.96 -10.50 -10.23
C THR A 306 29.24 -10.60 -11.56
N GLY A 307 29.10 -11.79 -12.11
CA GLY A 307 28.14 -12.02 -13.19
C GLY A 307 26.74 -12.24 -12.62
N TRP A 308 25.70 -12.17 -13.45
CA TRP A 308 24.35 -12.59 -13.04
C TRP A 308 23.67 -13.45 -14.09
N ASN A 309 22.83 -14.38 -13.63
CA ASN A 309 21.95 -15.16 -14.49
C ASN A 309 20.49 -14.91 -14.11
N TRP A 310 19.65 -14.74 -15.13
CA TRP A 310 18.21 -14.78 -14.98
C TRP A 310 17.75 -16.24 -14.89
N LEU A 311 17.08 -16.60 -13.80
CA LEU A 311 16.50 -17.92 -13.60
C LEU A 311 14.98 -17.77 -13.60
N ALA A 312 14.34 -18.29 -14.63
CA ALA A 312 12.90 -18.48 -14.66
C ALA A 312 12.63 -19.99 -14.56
N ASP A 313 12.06 -20.41 -13.44
CA ASP A 313 11.54 -21.77 -13.27
C ASP A 313 10.05 -21.72 -13.61
N MET A 314 9.70 -22.23 -14.79
CA MET A 314 8.35 -22.23 -15.35
C MET A 314 7.98 -23.66 -15.76
N ASP A 315 8.25 -24.62 -14.89
CA ASP A 315 8.11 -26.04 -15.19
C ASP A 315 6.66 -26.53 -15.15
N GLY A 316 5.73 -25.68 -14.70
CA GLY A 316 4.29 -25.99 -14.65
C GLY A 316 3.94 -27.07 -13.62
N SER A 317 4.87 -27.44 -12.74
CA SER A 317 4.72 -28.51 -11.75
C SER A 317 4.23 -28.03 -10.37
N GLY A 318 3.81 -26.76 -10.27
CA GLY A 318 3.09 -26.23 -9.11
C GLY A 318 3.89 -25.30 -8.21
N GLY A 319 4.87 -24.58 -8.77
CA GLY A 319 5.64 -23.57 -8.07
C GLY A 319 6.61 -22.91 -9.03
N ASP A 320 6.15 -21.90 -9.74
CA ASP A 320 6.98 -21.15 -10.67
C ASP A 320 7.66 -19.98 -9.95
N SER A 321 8.87 -19.65 -10.36
CA SER A 321 9.63 -18.58 -9.73
C SER A 321 10.48 -17.78 -10.71
N LEU A 322 10.66 -16.51 -10.35
CA LEU A 322 11.53 -15.58 -11.02
C LEU A 322 12.66 -15.20 -10.06
N ALA A 323 13.90 -15.51 -10.43
CA ALA A 323 15.05 -15.28 -9.58
C ALA A 323 16.22 -14.67 -10.33
N ILE A 324 17.04 -13.93 -9.59
CA ILE A 324 18.36 -13.50 -10.03
C ILE A 324 19.42 -14.30 -9.28
N GLN A 325 20.32 -14.91 -10.03
CA GLN A 325 21.49 -15.58 -9.48
C GLN A 325 22.70 -14.66 -9.60
N VAL A 326 23.28 -14.28 -8.46
CA VAL A 326 24.57 -13.59 -8.38
C VAL A 326 25.67 -14.64 -8.45
N VAL A 327 26.48 -14.58 -9.51
CA VAL A 327 27.58 -15.51 -9.79
C VAL A 327 28.89 -14.84 -9.37
N PRO A 328 29.76 -15.52 -8.61
CA PRO A 328 31.06 -14.95 -8.28
C PRO A 328 31.84 -14.70 -9.57
N GLU A 329 32.52 -13.57 -9.67
CA GLU A 329 33.63 -13.52 -10.60
C GLU A 329 34.64 -14.63 -10.24
N PRO A 330 35.29 -15.26 -11.24
CA PRO A 330 36.50 -15.99 -10.95
C PRO A 330 37.43 -15.01 -10.27
N SER A 331 37.72 -15.22 -8.97
CA SER A 331 38.51 -14.24 -8.23
C SER A 331 39.75 -13.89 -9.03
N VAL A 332 40.01 -12.60 -9.19
CA VAL A 332 41.23 -12.10 -9.86
C VAL A 332 42.47 -12.79 -9.28
N VAL A 333 42.42 -13.15 -7.99
CA VAL A 333 43.38 -14.01 -7.29
C VAL A 333 43.52 -15.39 -7.94
N ALA A 334 42.43 -16.12 -8.19
CA ALA A 334 42.47 -17.42 -8.88
C ALA A 334 43.06 -17.31 -10.30
N ILE A 335 42.74 -16.22 -11.03
CA ILE A 335 43.36 -15.95 -12.33
C ILE A 335 44.86 -15.70 -12.18
N TYR A 336 45.29 -14.86 -11.24
CA TYR A 336 46.70 -14.59 -11.01
C TYR A 336 47.47 -15.82 -10.54
N PHE A 337 46.91 -16.64 -9.64
CA PHE A 337 47.53 -17.89 -9.23
C PHE A 337 47.60 -18.89 -10.38
N GLY A 338 46.56 -18.98 -11.21
CA GLY A 338 46.57 -19.79 -12.43
C GLY A 338 47.67 -19.36 -13.40
N LEU A 339 47.80 -18.05 -13.65
CA LEU A 339 48.85 -17.47 -14.50
C LEU A 339 50.24 -17.68 -13.90
N PHE A 340 50.39 -17.52 -12.58
CA PHE A 340 51.65 -17.76 -11.88
C PHE A 340 52.08 -19.23 -11.97
N ALA A 341 51.14 -20.17 -11.75
CA ALA A 341 51.39 -21.60 -11.89
C ALA A 341 51.79 -21.97 -13.33
N LEU A 342 51.10 -21.41 -14.34
CA LEU A 342 51.47 -21.54 -15.75
C LEU A 342 52.88 -21.00 -16.05
N GLY A 343 53.24 -19.86 -15.44
CA GLY A 343 54.57 -19.27 -15.53
C GLY A 343 55.66 -20.21 -14.98
N LEU A 344 55.44 -20.80 -13.80
CA LEU A 344 56.35 -21.77 -13.19
C LEU A 344 56.54 -23.04 -14.05
N VAL A 345 55.45 -23.57 -14.61
CA VAL A 345 55.50 -24.74 -15.51
C VAL A 345 56.31 -24.41 -16.77
N SER A 346 56.09 -23.22 -17.34
CA SER A 346 56.79 -22.76 -18.55
C SER A 346 58.28 -22.55 -18.30
N TRP A 347 58.65 -21.97 -17.15
CA TRP A 347 60.04 -21.78 -16.75
C TRP A 347 60.77 -23.13 -16.58
N ARG A 348 60.15 -24.07 -15.86
CA ARG A 348 60.73 -25.41 -15.64
C ARG A 348 60.93 -26.19 -16.94
N ARG A 349 60.02 -26.05 -17.92
CA ARG A 349 60.17 -26.70 -19.23
C ARG A 349 61.33 -26.12 -20.04
N ARG A 350 61.64 -24.83 -19.86
CA ARG A 350 62.76 -24.17 -20.55
C ARG A 350 64.12 -24.51 -19.95
N SER A 351 64.20 -24.72 -18.63
CA SER A 351 65.46 -25.07 -17.95
C SER A 351 65.90 -26.53 -18.14
N LEU A 352 65.04 -27.39 -18.68
CA LEU A 352 65.32 -28.81 -18.94
C LEU A 352 65.78 -29.10 -20.38
N LYS A 353 65.99 -28.06 -21.20
CA LYS A 353 66.65 -28.13 -22.50
C LYS A 353 68.05 -27.57 -22.41
#